data_AF-A0ABC9CXS9-F1
#
_entry.id   AF-A0ABC9CXS9-F1
#
_cell.length_a   1.000
_cell.length_b   1.000
_cell.length_c   1.000
_cell.angle_alpha   90.00
_cell.angle_beta   90.00
_cell.angle_gamma   90.00
#
_symmetry.space_group_name_H-M   'P 1'
#
loop_
_entity.id
_entity.type
_entity.pdbx_description
1 polymer ?
#
loop_
_entity_poly.entity_id
_entity_poly.type
_entity_poly.pdbx_seq_one_letter_code
_entity_poly.pdbx_strand_id
1 'polypeptide(L)'
;MAASSQRDVSAASSCKVVDSHLHVWASPQQAKEGYSYFPGQEPTLRGDADFLLECMDEAGVDGALVVQPINHMFDHSLVSSVLKKYPSKFIGCCLANPADDGSGIKQLEHLIVQEKYRAVRFNPSLWPSGQKMTNEVGRSLFAKAGELGAPVGIMVMKGIGLYIQEIEELCRDYPETTIILDHMAFCKPPTNNEEEKAFSSFLSLSRFPQCSFPHLKRSISI
;
A
#
# COMPACT_ATOMS: atom_id res chain seq x y z
N MET A 1 46.95 -41.09 0.22
CA MET A 1 46.40 -39.73 0.46
C MET A 1 45.30 -39.49 -0.55
N ALA A 2 44.04 -39.56 -0.14
CA ALA A 2 42.90 -39.19 -0.97
C ALA A 2 42.32 -37.91 -0.39
N ALA A 3 42.43 -36.80 -1.14
CA ALA A 3 41.84 -35.53 -0.75
C ALA A 3 40.36 -35.55 -1.17
N SER A 4 39.47 -35.53 -0.18
CA SER A 4 38.04 -35.35 -0.36
C SER A 4 37.75 -33.89 -0.69
N SER A 5 37.32 -33.60 -1.93
CA SER A 5 36.78 -32.29 -2.28
C SER A 5 35.37 -32.14 -1.71
N GLN A 6 35.23 -31.36 -0.63
CA GLN A 6 33.93 -30.88 -0.20
C GLN A 6 33.42 -29.89 -1.25
N ARG A 7 32.24 -30.17 -1.82
CA ARG A 7 31.50 -29.22 -2.65
C ARG A 7 30.83 -28.24 -1.69
N ASP A 8 31.30 -27.00 -1.71
CA ASP A 8 30.53 -25.86 -1.17
C ASP A 8 29.25 -25.74 -1.98
N VAL A 9 28.13 -26.15 -1.38
CA VAL A 9 26.80 -25.83 -1.88
C VAL A 9 26.49 -24.43 -1.37
N SER A 10 26.81 -23.42 -2.16
CA SER A 10 26.29 -22.07 -1.93
C SER A 10 24.76 -22.16 -1.91
N ALA A 11 24.14 -21.94 -0.76
CA ALA A 11 22.70 -21.79 -0.67
C ALA A 11 22.31 -20.58 -1.53
N ALA A 12 21.76 -20.83 -2.72
CA ALA A 12 21.09 -19.79 -3.47
C ALA A 12 20.01 -19.21 -2.55
N SER A 13 20.08 -17.92 -2.23
CA SER A 13 19.03 -17.26 -1.47
C SER A 13 17.73 -17.50 -2.22
N SER A 14 16.81 -18.27 -1.64
CA SER A 14 15.49 -18.48 -2.25
C SER A 14 14.87 -17.12 -2.50
N CYS A 15 14.31 -16.92 -3.70
CA CYS A 15 13.58 -15.70 -4.02
C CYS A 15 12.42 -15.59 -3.03
N LYS A 16 12.38 -14.50 -2.25
CA LYS A 16 11.30 -14.27 -1.30
C LYS A 16 9.98 -14.06 -2.04
N VAL A 17 8.95 -14.78 -1.63
CA VAL A 17 7.59 -14.60 -2.13
C VAL A 17 6.89 -13.62 -1.18
N VAL A 18 6.44 -12.48 -1.71
CA VAL A 18 5.83 -11.43 -0.92
C VAL A 18 4.42 -11.18 -1.42
N ASP A 19 3.43 -11.26 -0.52
CA ASP A 19 2.09 -10.76 -0.82
C ASP A 19 2.13 -9.23 -0.80
N SER A 20 1.86 -8.62 -1.96
CA SER A 20 1.92 -7.18 -2.14
C SER A 20 0.79 -6.41 -1.46
N HIS A 21 -0.28 -7.07 -0.99
CA HIS A 21 -1.44 -6.35 -0.46
C HIS A 21 -2.34 -7.21 0.42
N LEU A 22 -2.29 -7.00 1.74
CA LEU A 22 -3.31 -7.53 2.65
C LEU A 22 -3.71 -6.51 3.72
N HIS A 23 -4.77 -6.84 4.45
CA HIS A 23 -5.24 -6.08 5.60
C HIS A 23 -5.20 -6.95 6.85
N VAL A 24 -4.68 -6.40 7.96
CA VAL A 24 -4.79 -7.02 9.28
C VAL A 24 -5.93 -6.34 10.02
N TRP A 25 -6.86 -7.13 10.54
CA TRP A 25 -8.00 -6.68 11.32
C TRP A 25 -7.89 -7.11 12.78
N ALA A 26 -8.44 -6.31 13.70
CA ALA A 26 -8.46 -6.67 15.10
C ALA A 26 -9.30 -7.94 15.34
N SER A 27 -8.78 -8.89 16.10
CA SER A 27 -9.63 -9.97 16.60
C SER A 27 -10.81 -9.39 17.42
N PRO A 28 -11.93 -10.12 17.59
CA PRO A 28 -13.03 -9.65 18.43
C PRO A 28 -12.63 -9.26 19.85
N GLN A 29 -11.55 -9.86 20.38
CA GLN A 29 -11.00 -9.49 21.69
C GLN A 29 -10.18 -8.20 21.61
N GLN A 30 -9.26 -8.09 20.65
CA GLN A 30 -8.47 -6.88 20.41
C GLN A 30 -9.35 -5.64 20.16
N ALA A 31 -10.45 -5.83 19.44
CA ALA A 31 -11.42 -4.76 19.17
C ALA A 31 -12.07 -4.23 20.46
N LYS A 32 -12.25 -5.06 21.49
CA LYS A 32 -12.79 -4.67 22.80
C LYS A 32 -11.74 -4.03 23.72
N GLU A 33 -10.47 -4.35 23.50
CA GLU A 33 -9.36 -3.98 24.40
C GLU A 33 -8.61 -2.71 23.98
N GLY A 34 -8.93 -2.14 22.82
CA GLY A 34 -8.35 -0.85 22.39
C GLY A 34 -8.17 -0.67 20.90
N TYR A 35 -8.31 -1.73 20.09
CA TYR A 35 -8.24 -1.64 18.62
C TYR A 35 -9.64 -1.60 17.99
N SER A 36 -10.48 -0.69 18.47
CA SER A 36 -11.86 -0.53 18.00
C SER A 36 -11.90 -0.25 16.50
N TYR A 37 -12.90 -0.81 15.83
CA TYR A 37 -13.20 -0.43 14.45
C TYR A 37 -13.83 0.96 14.40
N PHE A 38 -13.62 1.65 13.27
CA PHE A 38 -14.40 2.81 12.94
C PHE A 38 -15.88 2.41 12.81
N PRO A 39 -16.83 3.19 13.34
CA PRO A 39 -18.24 2.77 13.39
C PRO A 39 -18.79 2.36 12.02
N GLY A 40 -19.37 1.15 11.95
CA GLY A 40 -19.95 0.61 10.72
C GLY A 40 -18.93 0.03 9.73
N GLN A 41 -17.67 -0.07 10.14
CA GLN A 41 -16.58 -0.69 9.37
C GLN A 41 -16.10 -1.99 10.00
N GLU A 42 -16.96 -2.71 10.70
CA GLU A 42 -16.64 -4.02 11.25
C GLU A 42 -16.46 -5.04 10.09
N PRO A 43 -15.33 -5.75 10.02
CA PRO A 43 -15.14 -6.75 8.98
C PRO A 43 -16.07 -7.95 9.20
N THR A 44 -16.56 -8.51 8.11
CA THR A 44 -17.42 -9.71 8.12
C THR A 44 -16.63 -11.02 8.14
N LEU A 45 -15.31 -10.94 8.01
CA LEU A 45 -14.40 -12.06 7.90
C LEU A 45 -13.27 -11.93 8.93
N ARG A 46 -12.67 -13.08 9.28
CA ARG A 46 -11.47 -13.13 10.11
C ARG A 46 -10.26 -12.65 9.30
N GLY A 47 -9.39 -11.87 9.94
CA GLY A 47 -8.17 -11.33 9.32
C GLY A 47 -7.14 -10.86 10.35
N ASP A 48 -7.13 -11.46 11.55
CA ASP A 48 -6.10 -11.20 12.54
C ASP A 48 -4.74 -11.76 12.11
N ALA A 49 -3.67 -11.23 12.71
CA ALA A 49 -2.31 -11.54 12.29
C ALA A 49 -1.97 -13.03 12.39
N ASP A 50 -2.50 -13.75 13.39
CA ASP A 50 -2.20 -15.17 13.58
C ASP A 50 -2.84 -16.01 12.46
N PHE A 51 -4.09 -15.70 12.08
CA PHE A 51 -4.74 -16.31 10.91
C PHE A 51 -3.98 -16.03 9.61
N LEU A 52 -3.53 -14.79 9.40
CA LEU A 52 -2.80 -14.43 8.18
C LEU A 52 -1.45 -15.14 8.09
N LEU A 53 -0.77 -15.34 9.22
CA LEU A 53 0.47 -16.11 9.26
C LEU A 53 0.24 -17.58 8.91
N GLU A 54 -0.87 -18.19 9.37
CA GLU A 54 -1.28 -19.54 8.96
C GLU A 54 -1.49 -19.60 7.44
N CYS A 55 -2.28 -18.68 6.88
CA CYS A 55 -2.51 -18.62 5.42
C CYS A 55 -1.23 -18.42 4.63
N MET A 56 -0.30 -17.58 5.11
CA MET A 56 0.98 -17.34 4.45
C MET A 56 1.86 -18.59 4.46
N ASP A 57 1.91 -19.33 5.57
CA ASP A 57 2.67 -20.57 5.67
C ASP A 57 2.12 -21.64 4.71
N GLU A 58 0.79 -21.82 4.69
CA GLU A 58 0.10 -22.74 3.77
C GLU A 58 0.33 -22.38 2.30
N ALA A 59 0.37 -21.09 1.97
CA ALA A 59 0.58 -20.59 0.61
C ALA A 59 2.05 -20.50 0.19
N GLY A 60 3.01 -20.73 1.09
CA GLY A 60 4.43 -20.54 0.82
C GLY A 60 4.84 -19.07 0.62
N VAL A 61 4.15 -18.14 1.27
CA VAL A 61 4.43 -16.70 1.26
C VAL A 61 5.37 -16.36 2.41
N ASP A 62 6.53 -15.76 2.09
CA ASP A 62 7.54 -15.42 3.08
C ASP A 62 7.17 -14.18 3.93
N GLY A 63 6.45 -13.22 3.34
CA GLY A 63 6.05 -11.98 3.98
C GLY A 63 4.97 -11.22 3.22
N ALA A 64 4.47 -10.12 3.79
CA ALA A 64 3.41 -9.33 3.17
C ALA A 64 3.51 -7.82 3.46
N LEU A 65 2.99 -7.01 2.52
CA LEU A 65 2.71 -5.60 2.74
C LEU A 65 1.32 -5.45 3.38
N VAL A 66 1.30 -5.06 4.65
CA VAL A 66 0.09 -4.76 5.40
C VAL A 66 -0.33 -3.33 5.09
N VAL A 67 -1.38 -3.19 4.30
CA VAL A 67 -1.98 -1.91 3.98
C VAL A 67 -2.95 -1.54 5.10
N GLN A 68 -2.83 -0.33 5.64
CA GLN A 68 -3.72 0.17 6.68
C GLN A 68 -5.18 0.02 6.22
N PRO A 69 -6.00 -0.77 6.95
CA PRO A 69 -7.39 -0.97 6.59
C PRO A 69 -8.22 0.26 6.93
N ILE A 70 -9.19 0.60 6.08
CA ILE A 70 -10.16 1.66 6.36
C ILE A 70 -11.01 1.35 7.61
N ASN A 71 -11.05 0.09 8.03
CA ASN A 71 -11.71 -0.37 9.25
C ASN A 71 -11.18 0.31 10.51
N HIS A 72 -9.93 0.80 10.51
CA HIS A 72 -9.35 1.59 11.60
C HIS A 72 -9.03 3.03 11.18
N MET A 73 -9.42 3.43 9.96
CA MET A 73 -9.16 4.76 9.37
C MET A 73 -7.69 5.17 9.56
N PHE A 74 -7.45 6.31 10.22
CA PHE A 74 -6.11 6.86 10.44
C PHE A 74 -5.47 6.41 11.78
N ASP A 75 -6.14 5.55 12.55
CA ASP A 75 -5.52 4.90 13.71
C ASP A 75 -4.72 3.67 13.25
N HIS A 76 -3.40 3.84 13.22
CA HIS A 76 -2.45 2.81 12.80
C HIS A 76 -1.95 1.94 13.96
N SER A 77 -2.49 2.10 15.17
CA SER A 77 -1.97 1.45 16.38
C SER A 77 -1.98 -0.08 16.29
N LEU A 78 -3.02 -0.68 15.68
CA LEU A 78 -3.09 -2.12 15.44
C LEU A 78 -1.99 -2.57 14.46
N VAL A 79 -1.91 -1.93 13.29
CA VAL A 79 -0.94 -2.33 12.27
C VAL A 79 0.47 -2.17 12.82
N SER A 80 0.77 -1.04 13.46
CA SER A 80 2.08 -0.81 14.09
C SER A 80 2.43 -1.86 15.15
N SER A 81 1.47 -2.31 15.96
CA SER A 81 1.73 -3.37 16.95
C SER A 81 2.04 -4.72 16.28
N VAL A 82 1.35 -5.03 15.17
CA VAL A 82 1.58 -6.23 14.37
C VAL A 82 2.94 -6.20 13.67
N LEU A 83 3.33 -5.07 13.07
CA LEU A 83 4.65 -4.89 12.46
C LEU A 83 5.78 -5.07 13.49
N LYS A 84 5.60 -4.52 14.70
CA LYS A 84 6.56 -4.69 15.81
C LYS A 84 6.64 -6.14 16.31
N LYS A 85 5.50 -6.85 16.34
CA LYS A 85 5.44 -8.25 16.77
C LYS A 85 6.07 -9.19 15.73
N TYR A 86 5.92 -8.91 14.45
CA TYR A 86 6.37 -9.78 13.34
C TYR A 86 7.19 -9.02 12.28
N PRO A 87 8.33 -8.41 12.64
CA PRO A 87 9.07 -7.51 11.75
C PRO A 87 9.75 -8.23 10.58
N SER A 88 9.93 -9.56 10.66
CA SER A 88 10.47 -10.38 9.55
C SER A 88 9.40 -10.90 8.59
N LYS A 89 8.11 -10.63 8.88
CA LYS A 89 6.96 -11.11 8.10
C LYS A 89 6.19 -9.98 7.46
N PHE A 90 6.08 -8.84 8.13
CA PHE A 90 5.21 -7.76 7.67
C PHE A 90 5.95 -6.44 7.50
N ILE A 91 5.58 -5.73 6.44
CA ILE A 91 5.95 -4.33 6.19
C ILE A 91 4.67 -3.51 6.11
N GLY A 92 4.67 -2.28 6.61
CA GLY A 92 3.49 -1.41 6.61
C GLY A 92 3.36 -0.50 5.39
N CYS A 93 2.13 -0.32 4.92
CA CYS A 93 1.69 0.77 4.05
C CYS A 93 0.65 1.64 4.78
N CYS A 94 0.98 2.90 5.09
CA CYS A 94 0.14 3.76 5.90
C CYS A 94 -0.96 4.43 5.06
N LEU A 95 -2.12 4.70 5.63
CA LEU A 95 -3.19 5.45 4.96
C LEU A 95 -2.94 6.95 5.14
N ALA A 96 -2.86 7.69 4.03
CA ALA A 96 -2.72 9.14 4.06
C ALA A 96 -3.99 9.80 4.58
N ASN A 97 -3.86 10.67 5.58
CA ASN A 97 -4.95 11.47 6.14
C ASN A 97 -5.06 12.82 5.41
N PRO A 98 -6.13 13.08 4.63
CA PRO A 98 -6.28 14.30 3.85
C PRO A 98 -6.93 15.46 4.64
N ALA A 99 -6.93 15.40 5.98
CA ALA A 99 -7.41 16.49 6.81
C ALA A 99 -6.62 17.79 6.59
N ASP A 100 -7.34 18.90 6.43
CA ASP A 100 -6.79 20.23 6.14
C ASP A 100 -6.42 20.98 7.45
N ASP A 101 -5.63 20.31 8.29
CA ASP A 101 -5.12 20.85 9.56
C ASP A 101 -3.61 20.57 9.75
N GLY A 102 -2.97 20.00 8.72
CA GLY A 102 -1.55 19.61 8.73
C GLY A 102 -1.22 18.38 9.59
N SER A 103 -2.21 17.77 10.27
CA SER A 103 -1.99 16.58 11.09
C SER A 103 -1.56 15.38 10.24
N GLY A 104 -2.12 15.24 9.04
CA GLY A 104 -1.82 14.13 8.13
C GLY A 104 -0.35 14.07 7.69
N ILE A 105 0.28 15.23 7.42
CA ILE A 105 1.71 15.30 7.07
C ILE A 105 2.58 14.86 8.24
N LYS A 106 2.28 15.35 9.45
CA LYS A 106 3.02 14.97 10.67
C LYS A 106 2.88 13.48 10.96
N GLN A 107 1.67 12.95 10.80
CA GLN A 107 1.40 11.52 10.98
C GLN A 107 2.15 10.69 9.95
N LEU A 108 2.11 11.08 8.66
CA LEU A 108 2.82 10.41 7.58
C LEU A 108 4.32 10.30 7.87
N GLU A 109 4.95 11.42 8.22
CA GLU A 109 6.38 11.47 8.54
C GLU A 109 6.71 10.60 9.77
N HIS A 110 5.88 10.66 10.82
CA HIS A 110 6.04 9.80 11.99
C HIS A 110 5.96 8.31 11.63
N LEU A 111 4.96 7.91 10.83
CA LEU A 111 4.75 6.52 10.45
C LEU A 111 5.91 5.96 9.61
N ILE A 112 6.42 6.74 8.65
CA ILE A 112 7.54 6.29 7.81
C ILE A 112 8.85 6.30 8.59
N VAL A 113 9.16 7.41 9.28
CA VAL A 113 10.50 7.59 9.88
C VAL A 113 10.63 6.83 11.20
N GLN A 114 9.61 6.87 12.06
CA GLN A 114 9.69 6.29 13.41
C GLN A 114 9.14 4.85 13.42
N GLU A 115 7.95 4.64 12.85
CA GLU A 115 7.27 3.33 12.85
C GLU A 115 7.68 2.43 11.66
N LYS A 116 8.57 2.91 10.78
CA LYS A 116 9.20 2.16 9.69
C LYS A 116 8.24 1.63 8.61
N TYR A 117 7.12 2.31 8.41
CA TYR A 117 6.27 2.08 7.23
C TYR A 117 7.07 2.39 5.96
N ARG A 118 6.77 1.67 4.89
CA ARG A 118 7.54 1.73 3.63
C ARG A 118 6.74 2.19 2.42
N ALA A 119 5.44 2.39 2.58
CA ALA A 119 4.56 2.86 1.51
C ALA A 119 3.41 3.68 2.10
N VAL A 120 2.75 4.42 1.22
CA VAL A 120 1.61 5.28 1.55
C VAL A 120 0.44 4.90 0.66
N ARG A 121 -0.77 4.83 1.20
CA ARG A 121 -1.99 4.65 0.43
C ARG A 121 -2.75 5.96 0.33
N PHE A 122 -3.05 6.36 -0.89
CA PHE A 122 -4.07 7.35 -1.20
C PHE A 122 -5.38 6.64 -1.52
N ASN A 123 -6.44 7.04 -0.83
CA ASN A 123 -7.80 6.65 -1.14
C ASN A 123 -8.61 7.93 -1.43
N PRO A 124 -8.80 8.32 -2.70
CA PRO A 124 -9.52 9.53 -3.06
C PRO A 124 -10.95 9.60 -2.51
N SER A 125 -11.58 8.48 -2.14
CA SER A 125 -12.90 8.49 -1.50
C SER A 125 -12.89 9.04 -0.06
N LEU A 126 -11.71 9.21 0.55
CA LEU A 126 -11.54 9.81 1.88
C LEU A 126 -11.21 11.30 1.83
N TRP A 127 -11.00 11.88 0.64
CA TRP A 127 -10.87 13.33 0.52
C TRP A 127 -12.20 14.01 0.86
N PRO A 128 -12.19 15.24 1.41
CA PRO A 128 -13.42 15.96 1.67
C PRO A 128 -14.28 16.09 0.41
N SER A 129 -15.61 16.08 0.57
CA SER A 129 -16.53 16.11 -0.56
C SER A 129 -16.24 17.28 -1.51
N GLY A 130 -16.16 17.00 -2.80
CA GLY A 130 -15.84 17.98 -3.84
C GLY A 130 -14.36 18.37 -3.95
N GLN A 131 -13.50 17.88 -3.05
CA GLN A 131 -12.06 18.08 -3.14
C GLN A 131 -11.41 17.05 -4.05
N LYS A 132 -10.36 17.52 -4.72
CA LYS A 132 -9.46 16.72 -5.55
C LYS A 132 -8.33 16.15 -4.70
N MET A 133 -7.84 14.97 -5.07
CA MET A 133 -6.59 14.40 -4.55
C MET A 133 -5.39 15.33 -4.84
N THR A 134 -5.48 16.13 -5.90
CA THR A 134 -4.51 17.15 -6.30
C THR A 134 -4.71 18.53 -5.63
N ASN A 135 -5.50 18.63 -4.56
CA ASN A 135 -5.53 19.85 -3.75
C ASN A 135 -4.21 20.08 -2.98
N GLU A 136 -4.09 21.20 -2.28
CA GLU A 136 -2.85 21.58 -1.56
C GLU A 136 -2.40 20.50 -0.56
N VAL A 137 -3.33 19.94 0.22
CA VAL A 137 -3.04 18.88 1.19
C VAL A 137 -2.54 17.61 0.50
N GLY A 138 -3.24 17.15 -0.55
CA GLY A 138 -2.88 15.93 -1.25
C GLY A 138 -1.55 16.03 -2.00
N ARG A 139 -1.27 17.19 -2.60
CA ARG A 139 0.04 17.51 -3.18
C ARG A 139 1.16 17.49 -2.13
N SER A 140 0.92 18.08 -0.96
CA SER A 140 1.88 18.09 0.14
C SER A 140 2.16 16.67 0.66
N LEU A 141 1.13 15.83 0.81
CA LEU A 141 1.26 14.43 1.22
C LEU A 141 2.06 13.63 0.19
N PHE A 142 1.77 13.83 -1.10
CA PHE A 142 2.43 13.12 -2.20
C PHE A 142 3.90 13.51 -2.35
N ALA A 143 4.19 14.81 -2.23
CA ALA A 143 5.56 15.33 -2.20
C ALA A 143 6.34 14.75 -1.02
N LYS A 144 5.77 14.80 0.19
CA LYS A 144 6.40 14.28 1.41
C LYS A 144 6.69 12.78 1.30
N ALA A 145 5.78 11.99 0.72
CA ALA A 145 6.02 10.58 0.47
C ALA A 145 7.24 10.34 -0.42
N GLY A 146 7.37 11.10 -1.51
CA GLY A 146 8.54 11.06 -2.40
C GLY A 146 9.85 11.47 -1.72
N GLU A 147 9.83 12.58 -0.96
CA GLU A 147 10.98 13.03 -0.16
C GLU A 147 11.48 11.96 0.82
N LEU A 148 10.55 11.19 1.39
CA LEU A 148 10.85 10.09 2.33
C LEU A 148 11.15 8.76 1.61
N GLY A 149 11.11 8.72 0.28
CA GLY A 149 11.36 7.53 -0.53
C GLY A 149 10.26 6.45 -0.43
N ALA A 150 9.05 6.82 -0.02
CA ALA A 150 7.92 5.91 0.12
C ALA A 150 7.02 5.96 -1.14
N PRO A 151 6.83 4.84 -1.87
CA PRO A 151 5.87 4.78 -2.96
C PRO A 151 4.44 5.02 -2.49
N VAL A 152 3.63 5.64 -3.36
CA VAL A 152 2.22 5.94 -3.11
C VAL A 152 1.33 4.98 -3.90
N GLY A 153 0.66 4.06 -3.20
CA GLY A 153 -0.43 3.24 -3.71
C GLY A 153 -1.72 4.06 -3.84
N ILE A 154 -2.33 4.11 -5.02
CA ILE A 154 -3.57 4.88 -5.26
C ILE A 154 -4.74 3.93 -5.47
N MET A 155 -5.69 3.93 -4.54
CA MET A 155 -6.92 3.12 -4.60
C MET A 155 -8.09 3.92 -5.19
N VAL A 156 -8.23 3.84 -6.51
CA VAL A 156 -9.30 4.50 -7.28
C VAL A 156 -10.59 3.65 -7.37
N MET A 157 -11.21 3.33 -6.23
CA MET A 157 -12.34 2.39 -6.14
C MET A 157 -13.52 2.69 -7.08
N LYS A 158 -13.74 3.97 -7.42
CA LYS A 158 -14.80 4.41 -8.35
C LYS A 158 -14.42 4.27 -9.84
N GLY A 159 -13.25 3.70 -10.13
CA GLY A 159 -12.70 3.52 -11.47
C GLY A 159 -11.67 4.60 -11.81
N ILE A 160 -10.59 4.18 -12.49
CA ILE A 160 -9.47 5.05 -12.88
C ILE A 160 -9.88 6.26 -13.72
N GLY A 161 -10.93 6.15 -14.55
CA GLY A 161 -11.35 7.22 -15.46
C GLY A 161 -11.65 8.54 -14.77
N LEU A 162 -12.12 8.52 -13.52
CA LEU A 162 -12.41 9.73 -12.73
C LEU A 162 -11.14 10.43 -12.21
N TYR A 163 -10.01 9.73 -12.17
CA TYR A 163 -8.80 10.17 -11.48
C TYR A 163 -7.56 10.24 -12.38
N ILE A 164 -7.65 9.83 -13.66
CA ILE A 164 -6.53 9.88 -14.63
C ILE A 164 -5.85 11.24 -14.60
N GLN A 165 -6.61 12.33 -14.77
CA GLN A 165 -6.04 13.67 -14.86
C GLN A 165 -5.25 14.03 -13.60
N GLU A 166 -5.79 13.71 -12.43
CA GLU A 166 -5.15 14.01 -11.16
C GLU A 166 -3.86 13.19 -10.97
N ILE A 167 -3.86 11.92 -11.39
CA ILE A 167 -2.67 11.06 -11.35
C ILE A 167 -1.59 11.59 -12.30
N GLU A 168 -1.96 12.03 -13.51
CA GLU A 168 -1.03 12.62 -14.46
C GLU A 168 -0.44 13.95 -13.97
N GLU A 169 -1.23 14.77 -13.27
CA GLU A 169 -0.75 15.98 -12.60
C GLU A 169 0.26 15.63 -11.52
N LEU A 170 -0.06 14.68 -10.62
CA LEU A 170 0.88 14.25 -9.57
C LEU A 170 2.18 13.68 -10.15
N CYS A 171 2.12 12.84 -11.18
CA CYS A 171 3.31 12.26 -11.80
C CYS A 171 4.17 13.31 -12.51
N ARG A 172 3.56 14.33 -13.11
CA ARG A 172 4.29 15.41 -13.79
C ARG A 172 4.97 16.34 -12.79
N ASP A 173 4.27 16.68 -11.73
CA ASP A 173 4.71 17.71 -10.77
C ASP A 173 5.67 17.14 -9.72
N TYR A 174 5.61 15.82 -9.46
CA TYR A 174 6.43 15.12 -8.47
C TYR A 174 7.06 13.84 -9.07
N PRO A 175 8.04 13.98 -9.97
CA PRO A 175 8.65 12.85 -10.67
C PRO A 175 9.39 11.86 -9.76
N GLU A 176 9.83 12.30 -8.59
CA GLU A 176 10.55 11.48 -7.60
C GLU A 176 9.62 10.55 -6.79
N THR A 177 8.31 10.83 -6.77
CA THR A 177 7.35 9.99 -6.03
C THR A 177 6.88 8.83 -6.89
N THR A 178 7.33 7.63 -6.58
CA THR A 178 6.87 6.40 -7.23
C THR A 178 5.39 6.16 -6.93
N ILE A 179 4.61 5.76 -7.94
CA ILE A 179 3.21 5.37 -7.74
C ILE A 179 2.98 3.89 -8.04
N ILE A 180 2.02 3.31 -7.32
CA ILE A 180 1.48 1.98 -7.53
C ILE A 180 -0.04 2.14 -7.66
N LEU A 181 -0.65 1.47 -8.65
CA LEU A 181 -2.10 1.51 -8.82
C LEU A 181 -2.73 0.25 -8.24
N ASP A 182 -3.51 0.40 -7.18
CA ASP A 182 -4.14 -0.72 -6.48
C ASP A 182 -5.20 -1.40 -7.36
N HIS A 183 -5.32 -2.72 -7.25
CA HIS A 183 -6.41 -3.51 -7.85
C HIS A 183 -6.62 -3.24 -9.36
N MET A 184 -5.53 -3.19 -10.14
CA MET A 184 -5.59 -2.85 -11.58
C MET A 184 -6.28 -1.50 -11.83
N ALA A 185 -6.10 -0.55 -10.91
CA ALA A 185 -6.76 0.76 -10.90
C ALA A 185 -8.29 0.70 -10.99
N PHE A 186 -8.92 -0.41 -10.58
CA PHE A 186 -10.35 -0.67 -10.81
C PHE A 186 -10.77 -0.42 -12.27
N CYS A 187 -9.84 -0.64 -13.20
CA CYS A 187 -10.09 -0.52 -14.63
C CYS A 187 -10.84 -1.77 -15.09
N LYS A 188 -12.00 -1.58 -15.73
CA LYS A 188 -12.81 -2.68 -16.25
C LYS A 188 -12.43 -2.97 -17.70
N PRO A 189 -12.61 -4.22 -18.17
CA PRO A 189 -12.59 -4.50 -19.60
C PRO A 189 -13.60 -3.61 -20.33
N PRO A 190 -13.21 -2.94 -21.41
CA PRO A 190 -14.07 -1.97 -22.07
C PRO A 190 -15.22 -2.66 -22.82
N THR A 191 -16.43 -2.15 -22.60
CA THR A 191 -17.68 -2.57 -23.29
C THR A 191 -18.32 -1.43 -24.09
N ASN A 192 -17.81 -0.20 -23.92
CA ASN A 192 -18.25 0.99 -24.62
C ASN A 192 -17.07 1.97 -24.84
N ASN A 193 -17.31 3.03 -25.61
CA ASN A 193 -16.28 4.01 -25.98
C ASN A 193 -15.69 4.79 -24.79
N GLU A 194 -16.47 5.01 -23.71
CA GLU A 194 -15.96 5.71 -22.53
C GLU A 194 -15.00 4.84 -21.75
N GLU A 195 -15.33 3.56 -21.59
CA GLU A 195 -14.45 2.58 -20.94
C GLU A 195 -13.20 2.30 -21.78
N GLU A 196 -13.31 2.28 -23.12
CA GLU A 196 -12.15 2.13 -24.01
C GLU A 196 -11.18 3.30 -23.87
N LYS A 197 -11.70 4.53 -23.75
CA LYS A 197 -10.89 5.72 -23.45
C LYS A 197 -10.24 5.61 -22.07
N ALA A 198 -10.98 5.21 -21.04
CA ALA A 198 -10.44 5.05 -19.69
C ALA A 198 -9.32 4.00 -19.65
N PHE A 199 -9.50 2.86 -20.32
CA PHE A 199 -8.50 1.80 -20.44
C PHE A 199 -7.24 2.29 -21.19
N SER A 200 -7.44 2.98 -22.32
CA SER A 200 -6.32 3.56 -23.09
C SER A 200 -5.53 4.59 -22.27
N SER A 201 -6.23 5.47 -21.55
CA SER A 201 -5.62 6.43 -20.64
C SER A 201 -4.85 5.75 -19.50
N PHE A 202 -5.41 4.70 -18.92
CA PHE A 202 -4.74 3.90 -17.88
C PHE A 202 -3.43 3.29 -18.41
N LEU A 203 -3.44 2.64 -19.58
CA LEU A 203 -2.22 2.10 -20.19
C LEU A 203 -1.20 3.20 -20.50
N SER A 204 -1.67 4.37 -20.91
CA SER A 204 -0.80 5.51 -21.23
C SER A 204 -0.06 6.06 -20.01
N LEU A 205 -0.45 5.73 -18.78
CA LEU A 205 0.29 6.10 -17.56
C LEU A 205 1.68 5.46 -17.51
N SER A 206 1.91 4.37 -18.26
CA SER A 206 3.24 3.75 -18.40
C SER A 206 4.32 4.67 -18.99
N ARG A 207 3.92 5.79 -19.62
CA ARG A 207 4.86 6.82 -20.10
C ARG A 207 5.60 7.53 -18.96
N PHE A 208 5.06 7.50 -17.75
CA PHE A 208 5.70 8.04 -16.55
C PHE A 208 6.63 6.97 -15.96
N PRO A 209 7.95 7.21 -15.88
CA PRO A 209 8.94 6.21 -15.47
C PRO A 209 8.78 5.73 -14.02
N GLN A 210 8.08 6.52 -13.19
CA GLN A 210 7.80 6.24 -11.79
C GLN A 210 6.45 5.52 -11.56
N CYS A 211 5.68 5.26 -12.62
CA CYS A 211 4.50 4.40 -12.54
C CYS A 211 4.93 2.93 -12.51
N SER A 212 4.79 2.28 -11.35
CA SER A 212 5.00 0.85 -11.22
C SER A 212 3.67 0.12 -11.27
N PHE A 213 3.52 -0.76 -12.25
CA PHE A 213 2.55 -1.85 -12.18
C PHE A 213 3.26 -2.99 -11.43
N PRO A 214 2.69 -3.54 -10.35
CA PRO A 214 3.35 -4.58 -9.56
C PRO A 214 3.51 -5.86 -10.38
N HIS A 215 4.53 -5.87 -11.23
CA HIS A 215 5.20 -6.99 -11.91
C HIS A 215 6.48 -6.55 -12.67
N LEU A 216 6.91 -5.28 -12.60
CA LEU A 216 8.17 -4.82 -13.20
C LEU A 216 8.94 -3.83 -12.31
N LYS A 217 9.59 -4.33 -11.25
CA LYS A 217 10.94 -3.93 -10.78
C LYS A 217 11.24 -4.62 -9.44
N ARG A 218 12.47 -5.13 -9.34
CA ARG A 218 12.98 -5.97 -8.24
C ARG A 218 13.07 -5.21 -6.91
N SER A 219 12.74 -5.96 -5.87
CA SER A 219 13.14 -5.80 -4.46
C SER A 219 12.46 -4.70 -3.65
N ILE A 220 11.31 -5.06 -3.08
CA ILE A 220 11.03 -4.70 -1.68
C ILE A 220 11.78 -5.74 -0.84
N SER A 221 12.91 -5.35 -0.25
CA SER A 221 13.62 -6.23 0.68
C SER A 221 12.86 -6.23 2.02
N ILE A 222 12.39 -7.40 2.44
CA ILE A 222 12.01 -7.71 3.82
C ILE A 222 13.27 -7.91 4.65
#